data_AF-A0A1I7YEH9-F1
#
_entry.id   AF-A0A1I7YEH9-F1
#
_cell.length_a   1.000
_cell.length_b   1.000
_cell.length_c   1.000
_cell.angle_alpha   90.00
_cell.angle_beta   90.00
_cell.angle_gamma   90.00
#
_symmetry.space_group_name_H-M   'P 1'
#
loop_
_entity.id
_entity.type
_entity.pdbx_description
1 polymer ?
#
loop_
_entity_poly.entity_id
_entity_poly.type
_entity_poly.pdbx_seq_one_letter_code
_entity_poly.pdbx_strand_id
1 'polypeptide(L)' 'MKAGKWARKDYMGEEVFGKTLAVIGLGRIGLEVASRMAAFGMTVIGYDVFVSVEAAAKRGIRWTPLEEIWA' A
#
# COMPACT_ATOMS: atom_id res chain seq x y z
N MET A 1 0.57 2.70 28.94
CA MET A 1 0.42 4.06 28.37
C MET A 1 0.94 5.08 29.37
N LYS A 2 1.62 6.14 28.91
CA LYS A 2 2.25 7.16 29.80
C LYS A 2 1.25 7.88 30.72
N ALA A 3 -0.02 7.97 30.33
CA ALA A 3 -1.07 8.66 31.09
C ALA A 3 -1.88 7.77 32.06
N GLY A 4 -1.52 6.49 32.22
CA GLY A 4 -2.23 5.56 33.12
C GLY A 4 -3.67 5.20 32.72
N LYS A 5 -4.19 5.73 31.62
CA LYS A 5 -5.55 5.45 31.12
C LYS A 5 -5.60 4.12 30.35
N TRP A 6 -6.69 3.38 30.53
CA TRP A 6 -7.00 2.15 29.80
C TRP A 6 -8.20 2.38 28.87
N ALA A 7 -7.94 2.92 27.68
CA ALA A 7 -8.95 3.36 26.72
C ALA A 7 -9.09 2.39 25.53
N ARG A 8 -9.29 1.09 25.80
CA ARG A 8 -9.33 0.03 24.76
C ARG A 8 -10.31 0.33 23.61
N LYS A 9 -11.48 0.87 23.92
CA LYS A 9 -12.52 1.18 22.92
C LYS A 9 -12.06 2.23 21.91
N ASP A 10 -11.20 3.15 22.33
CA ASP A 10 -10.75 4.29 21.53
C ASP A 10 -9.63 3.92 20.55
N TYR A 11 -9.04 2.72 20.69
CA TYR A 11 -7.88 2.26 19.93
C TYR A 11 -8.14 0.96 19.16
N MET A 12 -9.40 0.68 18.79
CA MET A 12 -9.69 -0.40 17.86
C MET A 12 -9.23 0.01 16.46
N GLY A 13 -8.24 -0.70 15.92
CA GLY A 13 -7.74 -0.48 14.56
C GLY A 13 -8.47 -1.32 13.52
N GLU A 14 -7.96 -1.26 12.29
CA GLU A 14 -8.41 -2.10 11.19
C GLU A 14 -7.32 -3.09 10.77
N GLU A 15 -7.74 -4.27 10.31
CA GLU A 15 -6.85 -5.24 9.70
C GLU A 15 -6.49 -4.83 8.27
N VAL A 16 -5.23 -5.05 7.87
CA VAL A 16 -4.74 -4.71 6.53
C VAL A 16 -4.77 -5.89 5.55
N PHE A 17 -4.84 -7.13 6.05
CA PHE A 17 -4.87 -8.32 5.22
C PHE A 17 -6.04 -8.28 4.21
N GLY A 18 -5.77 -8.63 2.96
CA GLY A 18 -6.76 -8.60 1.87
C GLY A 18 -7.16 -7.20 1.39
N LYS A 19 -6.72 -6.13 2.05
CA LYS A 19 -6.98 -4.76 1.60
C LYS A 19 -6.08 -4.36 0.43
N THR A 20 -6.44 -3.26 -0.23
CA THR A 20 -5.66 -2.71 -1.34
C THR A 20 -4.82 -1.53 -0.87
N LEU A 21 -3.54 -1.51 -1.24
CA LEU A 21 -2.64 -0.37 -1.07
C LEU A 21 -2.31 0.22 -2.44
N ALA A 22 -2.50 1.52 -2.58
CA ALA A 22 -2.00 2.28 -3.72
C ALA A 22 -0.66 2.94 -3.38
N VAL A 23 0.35 2.73 -4.22
CA VAL A 23 1.67 3.37 -4.13
C VAL A 23 1.85 4.35 -5.28
N ILE A 24 1.97 5.64 -4.96
CA ILE A 24 2.22 6.70 -5.93
C ILE A 24 3.71 7.03 -5.92
N GLY A 25 4.38 6.74 -7.02
CA GLY A 25 5.83 6.75 -7.15
C GLY A 25 6.42 5.36 -6.92
N LEU A 26 6.90 4.74 -7.99
CA LEU A 26 7.48 3.39 -8.05
C LEU A 26 9.02 3.44 -8.17
N GLY A 27 9.62 4.46 -7.56
CA GLY A 27 11.06 4.53 -7.33
C GLY A 27 11.52 3.54 -6.25
N ARG A 28 12.80 3.65 -5.83
CA ARG A 28 13.39 2.73 -4.83
C ARG A 28 12.54 2.56 -3.57
N ILE A 29 12.08 3.67 -2.98
CA ILE A 29 11.30 3.62 -1.73
C ILE A 29 9.92 3.00 -1.96
N GLY A 30 9.20 3.41 -3.00
CA GLY A 30 7.86 2.89 -3.28
C GLY A 30 7.86 1.38 -3.52
N LEU A 31 8.86 0.87 -4.24
CA LEU A 31 9.01 -0.57 -4.47
C LEU A 31 9.27 -1.35 -3.17
N GLU A 32 10.10 -0.80 -2.27
CA GLU A 32 10.37 -1.42 -0.98
C GLU A 32 9.13 -1.43 -0.07
N VAL A 33 8.32 -0.37 -0.11
CA VAL A 33 7.03 -0.32 0.59
C VAL A 33 6.08 -1.37 0.01
N ALA A 34 5.90 -1.41 -1.32
CA ALA A 34 5.05 -2.39 -2.00
C ALA A 34 5.42 -3.84 -1.62
N SER A 35 6.72 -4.17 -1.63
CA SER A 35 7.23 -5.50 -1.26
C SER A 35 6.83 -5.91 0.16
N ARG A 36 6.99 -5.01 1.13
CA ARG A 36 6.62 -5.28 2.54
C ARG A 36 5.11 -5.47 2.68
N MET A 37 4.31 -4.63 2.03
CA MET A 37 2.86 -4.66 2.17
C MET A 37 2.24 -5.88 1.47
N ALA A 38 2.88 -6.39 0.41
CA ALA A 38 2.54 -7.69 -0.16
C ALA A 38 2.72 -8.84 0.86
N ALA A 39 3.74 -8.79 1.73
CA ALA A 39 3.92 -9.77 2.79
C ALA A 39 2.83 -9.71 3.88
N PHE A 40 2.15 -8.56 4.03
CA PHE A 40 0.93 -8.44 4.85
C PHE A 40 -0.32 -8.96 4.14
N GLY A 41 -0.21 -9.53 2.94
CA GLY A 41 -1.32 -10.05 2.16
C GLY A 41 -2.20 -8.95 1.52
N MET A 42 -1.64 -7.76 1.32
CA MET A 42 -2.34 -6.69 0.61
C MET A 42 -2.24 -6.86 -0.91
N THR A 43 -3.27 -6.41 -1.61
CA THR A 43 -3.20 -6.18 -3.06
C THR A 43 -2.50 -4.85 -3.30
N VAL A 44 -1.39 -4.83 -4.03
CA VAL A 44 -0.66 -3.59 -4.33
C VAL A 44 -0.98 -3.10 -5.74
N ILE A 45 -1.51 -1.89 -5.81
CA ILE A 45 -1.65 -1.12 -7.05
C ILE A 45 -0.68 0.06 -7.01
N GLY A 46 -0.33 0.61 -8.17
CA GLY A 46 0.58 1.76 -8.17
C GLY A 46 0.58 2.57 -9.44
N TYR A 47 1.11 3.77 -9.34
CA TYR A 47 1.24 4.72 -10.43
C TYR A 47 2.62 5.36 -10.40
N ASP A 48 3.24 5.51 -11.56
CA ASP A 48 4.46 6.29 -11.76
C ASP A 48 4.53 6.74 -13.22
N VAL A 49 5.04 7.96 -13.45
CA VAL A 49 5.13 8.57 -14.79
C VAL A 49 6.28 8.02 -15.64
N PHE A 50 7.26 7.36 -15.02
CA PHE A 50 8.46 6.83 -15.66
C PHE A 50 8.52 5.29 -15.67
N VAL A 51 7.76 4.61 -14.80
CA VAL A 51 7.74 3.14 -14.74
C VAL A 51 6.66 2.58 -15.64
N SER A 52 7.06 1.68 -16.56
CA SER A 52 6.11 1.02 -17.47
C SER A 52 5.23 0.00 -16.74
N VAL A 53 4.09 -0.34 -17.35
CA VAL A 53 3.15 -1.34 -16.84
C VAL A 53 3.84 -2.69 -16.63
N GLU A 54 4.68 -3.11 -17.57
CA GLU A 54 5.42 -4.38 -17.50
C GLU A 54 6.47 -4.38 -16.38
N ALA A 55 7.14 -3.24 -16.16
CA ALA A 55 8.12 -3.10 -15.08
C ALA A 55 7.45 -3.18 -13.71
N ALA A 56 6.27 -2.55 -13.55
CA ALA A 56 5.46 -2.66 -12.35
C ALA A 56 4.95 -4.11 -12.13
N ALA A 57 4.44 -4.75 -13.19
CA ALA A 57 3.93 -6.12 -13.13
C ALA A 57 5.01 -7.14 -12.71
N LYS A 58 6.25 -6.99 -13.20
CA LYS A 58 7.41 -7.81 -12.77
C LYS A 58 7.73 -7.67 -11.27
N ARG A 59 7.19 -6.65 -10.61
CA ARG A 59 7.33 -6.41 -9.17
C ARG A 59 6.06 -6.76 -8.39
N GLY A 60 5.07 -7.39 -9.03
CA GLY A 60 3.80 -7.74 -8.40
C GLY A 60 2.89 -6.54 -8.15
N ILE A 61 3.12 -5.42 -8.85
CA ILE A 61 2.32 -4.20 -8.72
C ILE A 61 1.42 -4.07 -9.94
N ARG A 62 0.12 -3.91 -9.72
CA ARG A 62 -0.81 -3.57 -10.81
C ARG A 62 -0.71 -2.07 -11.08
N TRP A 63 -0.07 -1.68 -12.19
CA TRP A 63 -0.08 -0.30 -12.62
C TRP A 63 -1.52 0.17 -12.87
N THR A 64 -1.91 1.32 -12.32
CA THR A 64 -3.28 1.85 -12.36
C THR A 64 -3.22 3.36 -12.55
N PRO A 65 -4.01 3.97 -13.46
CA PRO A 65 -4.11 5.42 -13.60
C PRO A 65 -4.54 6.11 -12.29
N LEU A 66 -4.11 7.37 -12.07
CA LEU A 66 -4.42 8.08 -10.82
C LEU A 66 -5.92 8.24 -10.59
N GLU A 67 -6.69 8.50 -11.64
CA GLU A 67 -8.14 8.62 -11.61
C GLU A 67 -8.84 7.34 -11.15
N GLU A 68 -8.31 6.16 -11.51
CA GLU A 68 -8.86 4.86 -11.12
C GLU A 68 -8.47 4.45 -9.69
N ILE A 69 -7.39 5.03 -9.13
CA ILE A 69 -6.95 4.73 -7.76
C ILE A 69 -7.96 5.25 -6.71
N TRP A 70 -8.65 6.35 -7.01
CA TRP A 70 -9.56 7.03 -6.07
C TRP A 70 -11.03 6.72 -6.32
N ALA A 71 -11.34 5.96 -7.37
CA ALA A 71 -12.70 5.64 -7.79
C ALA A 71 -13.43 4.73 -6.78
#